data_AF-A0A5Q0MD62-F1
#
_entry.id   AF-A0A5Q0MD62-F1
#
_cell.length_a   1.000
_cell.length_b   1.000
_cell.length_c   1.000
_cell.angle_alpha   90.00
_cell.angle_beta   90.00
_cell.angle_gamma   90.00
#
_symmetry.space_group_name_H-M   'P 1'
#
loop_
_entity.id
_entity.type
_entity.pdbx_description
1 polymer ?
#
loop_
_entity_poly.entity_id
_entity_poly.type
_entity_poly.pdbx_seq_one_letter_code
_entity_poly.pdbx_strand_id
1 'polypeptide(L)'
;MALYMRMTEMFSDHRSTARAYPEKFILSTVLHRQYLRDWVQLRQMVTTRIDPTNHMGVPIEISDTTPSVMVASNGTEVALS
;
A
#
# COMPACT_ATOMS: atom_id res chain seq x y z
N MET A 1 -6.27 8.48 8.01
CA MET A 1 -5.08 8.76 7.18
C MET A 1 -3.84 7.92 7.52
N ALA A 2 -3.81 7.17 8.65
CA ALA A 2 -2.56 6.54 9.12
C ALA A 2 -2.05 5.41 8.20
N LEU A 3 -2.92 4.60 7.60
CA LEU A 3 -2.48 3.44 6.83
C LEU A 3 -1.96 3.85 5.45
N TYR A 4 -2.65 4.78 4.77
CA TYR A 4 -2.20 5.26 3.47
C TYR A 4 -0.79 5.88 3.56
N MET A 5 -0.57 6.75 4.55
CA MET A 5 0.74 7.39 4.73
C MET A 5 1.83 6.39 5.07
N ARG A 6 1.52 5.41 5.93
CA ARG A 6 2.45 4.33 6.25
C ARG A 6 2.88 3.52 5.02
N MET A 7 1.93 3.16 4.16
CA MET A 7 2.23 2.47 2.92
C MET A 7 3.10 3.34 1.98
N THR A 8 2.86 4.65 1.97
CA THR A 8 3.66 5.62 1.20
C THR A 8 5.10 5.73 1.72
N GLU A 9 5.29 5.74 3.05
CA GLU A 9 6.60 5.71 3.69
C GLU A 9 7.35 4.43 3.34
N MET A 10 6.73 3.27 3.51
CA MET A 10 7.34 1.98 3.17
C MET A 10 7.69 1.86 1.68
N PHE A 11 6.81 2.35 0.80
CA PHE A 11 7.08 2.43 -0.63
C PHE A 11 8.31 3.29 -0.91
N SER A 12 8.39 4.46 -0.29
CA SER A 12 9.49 5.41 -0.48
C SER A 12 10.82 4.84 0.03
N ASP A 13 10.80 4.19 1.18
CA ASP A 13 11.97 3.51 1.75
C ASP A 13 12.45 2.36 0.86
N HIS A 14 11.53 1.54 0.36
CA HIS A 14 11.88 0.47 -0.58
C HIS A 14 12.47 1.03 -1.88
N ARG A 15 11.85 2.06 -2.46
CA ARG A 15 12.35 2.71 -3.67
C ARG A 15 13.76 3.28 -3.47
N SER A 16 14.02 3.88 -2.30
CA SER A 16 15.31 4.45 -1.95
C SER A 16 16.40 3.37 -1.81
N THR A 17 16.08 2.28 -1.12
CA THR A 17 17.05 1.21 -0.80
C THR A 17 17.26 0.23 -1.95
N ALA A 18 16.18 -0.27 -2.55
CA ALA A 18 16.23 -1.30 -3.59
C ALA A 18 16.30 -0.74 -5.02
N ARG A 19 16.04 0.57 -5.21
CA ARG A 19 15.90 1.23 -6.53
C ARG A 19 14.84 0.57 -7.44
N ALA A 20 13.94 -0.23 -6.86
CA ALA A 20 12.91 -1.00 -7.54
C ALA A 20 11.53 -0.73 -6.93
N TYR A 21 10.47 -0.96 -7.69
CA TYR A 21 9.10 -0.91 -7.16
C TYR A 21 8.82 -2.21 -6.39
N PRO A 22 8.06 -2.15 -5.29
CA PRO A 22 7.48 -3.37 -4.71
C PRO A 22 6.59 -4.06 -5.73
N GLU A 23 6.45 -5.39 -5.63
CA GLU A 23 5.56 -6.15 -6.50
C GLU A 23 4.10 -5.88 -6.17
N LYS A 24 3.78 -5.87 -4.87
CA LYS A 24 2.40 -5.70 -4.37
C LYS A 24 2.36 -5.37 -2.88
N PHE A 25 1.19 -4.91 -2.44
CA PHE A 25 0.80 -4.91 -1.04
C PHE A 25 -0.26 -6.00 -0.81
N ILE A 26 -0.20 -6.67 0.33
CA ILE A 26 -1.23 -7.60 0.77
C ILE A 26 -1.86 -7.01 2.02
N LEU A 27 -3.18 -6.82 2.01
CA LEU A 27 -3.94 -6.27 3.13
C LEU A 27 -5.01 -7.26 3.58
N SER A 28 -5.26 -7.32 4.90
CA SER A 28 -6.49 -7.92 5.41
C SER A 28 -7.70 -7.11 5.00
N THR A 29 -8.89 -7.71 5.02
CA THR A 29 -10.15 -7.03 4.73
C THR A 29 -10.39 -5.84 5.69
N VAL A 30 -9.87 -5.92 6.92
CA VAL A 30 -9.96 -4.82 7.91
C VAL A 30 -9.07 -3.65 7.51
N LEU A 31 -7.80 -3.92 7.17
CA LEU A 31 -6.85 -2.88 6.78
C LEU A 31 -7.19 -2.30 5.41
N HIS A 32 -7.68 -3.10 4.46
CA HIS A 32 -8.16 -2.59 3.18
C HIS A 32 -9.33 -1.60 3.36
N ARG A 33 -10.27 -1.87 4.29
CA ARG A 33 -11.32 -0.90 4.63
C ARG A 33 -10.76 0.39 5.24
N GLN A 34 -9.72 0.32 6.08
CA GLN A 34 -9.04 1.51 6.58
C GLN A 34 -8.33 2.27 5.46
N TYR A 35 -7.67 1.56 4.55
CA TYR A 35 -7.01 2.12 3.39
C TYR A 35 -8.00 2.91 2.52
N LEU A 36 -9.16 2.33 2.20
CA LEU A 36 -10.19 3.01 1.41
C LEU A 36 -10.73 4.27 2.11
N ARG A 37 -10.90 4.25 3.43
CA ARG A 37 -11.28 5.46 4.20
C ARG A 37 -10.23 6.56 4.06
N ASP A 38 -8.96 6.21 4.24
CA ASP A 38 -7.84 7.14 4.11
C ASP A 38 -7.74 7.69 2.68
N TRP A 39 -7.93 6.82 1.69
CA TRP A 39 -7.93 7.17 0.27
C TRP A 39 -9.07 8.13 -0.09
N VAL A 40 -10.29 7.93 0.42
CA VAL A 40 -11.43 8.85 0.19
C VAL A 40 -11.12 10.24 0.73
N GLN A 41 -10.54 10.33 1.93
CA GLN A 41 -10.14 11.60 2.53
C GLN A 41 -9.08 12.31 1.67
N LEU A 42 -8.08 11.58 1.20
CA LEU A 42 -7.02 12.14 0.34
C LEU A 42 -7.54 12.56 -1.02
N ARG A 43 -8.43 11.78 -1.66
CA ARG A 43 -8.99 12.11 -2.97
C ARG A 43 -9.67 13.47 -3.00
N GLN A 44 -10.25 13.93 -1.88
CA GLN A 44 -10.84 15.27 -1.81
C GLN A 44 -9.81 16.40 -1.97
N MET A 45 -8.52 16.10 -1.75
CA MET A 45 -7.41 17.04 -1.83
C MET A 45 -6.63 16.96 -3.15
N VAL A 46 -6.85 15.92 -3.98
CA VAL A 46 -6.10 15.71 -5.23
C VAL A 46 -7.05 15.70 -6.43
N THR A 47 -6.70 16.44 -7.49
CA THR A 47 -7.50 16.51 -8.73
C THR A 47 -7.31 15.29 -9.63
N THR A 48 -6.28 14.46 -9.38
CA THR A 48 -5.97 13.28 -10.17
C THR A 48 -6.86 12.10 -9.79
N ARG A 49 -7.35 11.37 -10.80
CA ARG A 49 -8.06 10.10 -10.61
C ARG A 49 -7.08 9.02 -10.17
N ILE A 50 -7.01 8.77 -8.87
CA ILE A 50 -6.24 7.67 -8.28
C ILE A 50 -7.11 6.41 -8.29
N ASP A 51 -6.54 5.25 -8.63
CA ASP A 51 -7.23 3.96 -8.56
C ASP A 51 -7.07 3.37 -7.15
N PRO A 52 -8.14 3.10 -6.39
CA PRO A 52 -8.03 2.53 -5.05
C PRO A 52 -7.56 1.07 -5.02
N THR A 53 -7.49 0.37 -6.17
CA THR A 53 -6.91 -0.97 -6.26
C THR A 53 -5.37 -0.96 -6.29
N ASN A 54 -4.79 0.23 -6.44
CA ASN A 54 -3.35 0.46 -6.47
C ASN A 54 -2.94 1.46 -5.39
N HIS A 55 -1.76 1.27 -4.82
CA HIS A 55 -1.07 2.26 -4.00
C HIS A 55 0.15 2.77 -4.74
N MET A 56 0.12 4.03 -5.22
CA MET A 56 1.24 4.64 -5.98
C MET A 56 1.70 3.81 -7.20
N GLY A 57 0.77 3.10 -7.85
CA GLY A 57 1.05 2.22 -8.99
C GLY A 57 1.47 0.80 -8.61
N VAL A 58 1.49 0.45 -7.32
CA VAL A 58 1.71 -0.91 -6.82
C VAL A 58 0.35 -1.57 -6.52
N PRO A 59 0.06 -2.77 -7.03
CA PRO A 59 -1.22 -3.43 -6.81
C PRO A 59 -1.44 -3.81 -5.34
N ILE A 60 -2.70 -3.77 -4.92
CA ILE A 60 -3.13 -4.21 -3.58
C ILE A 60 -3.94 -5.52 -3.73
N GLU A 61 -3.46 -6.57 -3.09
CA GLU A 61 -4.17 -7.84 -2.91
C GLU A 61 -4.85 -7.87 -1.53
N ILE A 62 -6.00 -8.54 -1.46
CA ILE A 62 -6.75 -8.71 -0.21
C ILE A 62 -6.66 -10.17 0.20
N SER A 63 -6.17 -10.40 1.41
CA SER A 63 -6.03 -11.74 1.98
C SER A 63 -6.17 -11.67 3.50
N ASP A 64 -7.12 -12.42 4.04
CA ASP A 64 -7.29 -12.57 5.50
C ASP A 64 -6.48 -13.76 6.06
N THR A 65 -5.83 -14.55 5.19
CA THR A 65 -5.02 -15.71 5.58
C THR A 65 -3.54 -15.38 5.73
N THR A 66 -3.10 -14.23 5.22
CA THR A 66 -1.71 -13.77 5.28
C THR A 66 -1.60 -12.49 6.12
N PRO A 67 -0.49 -12.29 6.85
CA PRO A 67 -0.20 -11.01 7.46
C PRO A 67 -0.22 -9.89 6.42
N SER A 68 -0.59 -8.70 6.83
CA SER A 68 -0.54 -7.56 5.92
C SER A 68 0.90 -7.11 5.73
N VAL A 69 1.37 -7.16 4.49
CA VAL A 69 2.77 -6.96 4.12
C VAL A 69 2.89 -6.13 2.84
N MET A 70 4.06 -5.53 2.65
CA MET A 70 4.56 -5.12 1.35
C MET A 70 5.47 -6.23 0.81
N VAL A 71 5.27 -6.66 -0.42
CA VAL A 71 6.13 -7.64 -1.10
C VAL A 71 7.12 -6.86 -1.97
N ALA A 72 8.40 -6.91 -1.60
CA ALA A 72 9.49 -6.30 -2.34
C ALA A 72 9.69 -6.94 -3.72
N SER A 73 10.43 -6.25 -4.61
CA SER A 73 10.77 -6.73 -5.97
C SER A 73 11.52 -8.06 -6.05
N ASN A 74 12.00 -8.58 -4.92
CA ASN A 74 12.72 -9.85 -4.81
C ASN A 74 11.91 -10.90 -4.02
N GLY A 75 10.61 -10.66 -3.79
CA GLY A 75 9.72 -11.52 -3.01
C GLY A 75 9.86 -11.38 -1.49
N THR A 76 10.73 -10.50 -0.98
CA THR A 76 10.84 -10.29 0.48
C THR A 76 9.59 -9.62 1.02
N GLU A 77 8.99 -10.20 2.06
CA GLU A 77 7.83 -9.62 2.74
C GLU A 77 8.27 -8.68 3.87
N VAL A 78 7.71 -7.47 3.88
CA VAL A 78 7.91 -6.47 4.93
C VAL A 78 6.58 -6.19 5.60
N ALA A 79 6.48 -6.46 6.90
CA ALA A 79 5.24 -6.29 7.65
C ALA A 79 4.76 -4.83 7.68
N LEU A 80 3.45 -4.63 7.51
CA LEU A 80 2.77 -3.33 7.67
C LEU A 80 2.47 -2.98 9.14
N SER A 81 3.08 -3.69 10.09
CA SER A 81 2.77 -3.74 11.54
C SER A 81 3.15 -2.50 12.32
#